data_AF-A0A6C0HZD3-F1
#
_entry.id   AF-A0A6C0HZD3-F1
#
_cell.length_a   1.000
_cell.length_b   1.000
_cell.length_c   1.000
_cell.angle_alpha   90.00
_cell.angle_beta   90.00
_cell.angle_gamma   90.00
#
_symmetry.space_group_name_H-M   'P 1'
#
loop_
_entity.id
_entity.type
_entity.pdbx_description
1 polymer ?
#
loop_
_entity_poly.entity_id
_entity_poly.type
_entity_poly.pdbx_seq_one_letter_code
_entity_poly.pdbx_strand_id
1 'polypeptide(L)'
;MPDPEYYVYTDGACSNNGMQNASAGIGIFFGIDDTRNVSQKIDGKQTNNTAELTAIIRAYSVVERDILQGKQIAIVSDSQYAIWCCTTYGEKCCKTAYKKKDGYILNHELVKTAYELYRDKPNVQFIHIKAHTGKDDIHSVGNDGADKLANLAIGLQDSPYATVKPSKIWLNVPFAKKDEAKKLGARWDAVKKKWYIYDDNSNKTELIERFSIS
;
A
#
# COMPACT_ATOMS: atom_id res chain seq x y z
N MET A 1 19.83 -7.68 -3.16
CA MET A 1 18.91 -8.84 -3.15
C MET A 1 18.34 -8.99 -4.55
N PRO A 2 17.94 -10.20 -4.97
CA PRO A 2 17.21 -10.38 -6.23
C PRO A 2 15.90 -9.57 -6.25
N ASP A 3 15.36 -9.33 -7.45
CA ASP A 3 14.05 -8.68 -7.59
C ASP A 3 12.96 -9.52 -6.91
N PRO A 4 11.98 -8.89 -6.24
CA PRO A 4 10.89 -9.61 -5.61
C PRO A 4 9.99 -10.28 -6.66
N GLU A 5 9.51 -11.48 -6.35
CA GLU A 5 8.52 -12.20 -7.16
C GLU A 5 7.15 -11.53 -7.12
N TYR A 6 6.82 -10.87 -5.99
CA TYR A 6 5.63 -10.03 -5.87
C TYR A 6 5.76 -9.01 -4.72
N TYR A 7 4.89 -8.01 -4.77
CA TYR A 7 4.76 -6.96 -3.76
C TYR A 7 3.54 -7.21 -2.88
N VAL A 8 3.67 -6.90 -1.59
CA VAL A 8 2.56 -6.84 -0.63
C VAL A 8 2.52 -5.43 -0.07
N TYR A 9 1.42 -4.74 -0.28
CA TYR A 9 1.25 -3.37 0.21
C TYR A 9 0.51 -3.40 1.53
N THR A 10 1.00 -2.67 2.53
CA THR A 10 0.40 -2.63 3.87
C THR A 10 0.17 -1.18 4.29
N ASP A 11 -0.99 -0.92 4.86
CA ASP A 11 -1.37 0.39 5.40
C ASP A 11 -2.20 0.23 6.68
N GLY A 12 -2.15 1.25 7.54
CA GLY A 12 -2.93 1.32 8.77
C GLY A 12 -3.63 2.66 8.95
N ALA A 13 -4.96 2.61 9.04
CA ALA A 13 -5.79 3.80 9.26
C ALA A 13 -6.32 3.84 10.70
N CYS A 14 -6.45 5.04 11.27
CA CYS A 14 -7.20 5.25 12.51
C CYS A 14 -8.05 6.53 12.45
N SER A 15 -9.37 6.37 12.48
CA SER A 15 -10.30 7.48 12.66
C SER A 15 -10.22 8.00 14.09
N ASN A 16 -10.31 9.33 14.27
CA ASN A 16 -10.25 9.98 15.59
C ASN A 16 -8.99 9.60 16.41
N ASN A 17 -7.85 9.47 15.72
CA ASN A 17 -6.59 9.08 16.34
C ASN A 17 -6.26 9.95 17.57
N GLY A 18 -6.05 9.31 18.73
CA GLY A 18 -5.79 9.98 20.01
C GLY A 18 -7.03 10.35 20.83
N MET A 19 -8.24 10.09 20.33
CA MET A 19 -9.50 10.32 21.04
C MET A 19 -10.10 9.02 21.60
N GLN A 20 -11.07 9.12 22.52
CA GLN A 20 -11.71 7.95 23.15
C GLN A 20 -12.51 7.09 22.16
N ASN A 21 -13.04 7.68 21.10
CA ASN A 21 -13.78 7.01 20.04
C ASN A 21 -12.90 6.64 18.83
N ALA A 22 -11.58 6.49 19.05
CA ALA A 22 -10.65 6.07 18.02
C ALA A 22 -11.00 4.65 17.52
N SER A 23 -10.89 4.45 16.21
CA SER A 23 -11.10 3.16 15.56
C SER A 23 -10.04 2.97 14.51
N ALA A 24 -9.27 1.90 14.64
CA ALA A 24 -8.11 1.58 13.83
C ALA A 24 -8.29 0.29 13.04
N GLY A 25 -7.80 0.26 11.82
CA GLY A 25 -7.92 -0.86 10.89
C GLY A 25 -6.72 -0.98 9.99
N ILE A 26 -6.57 -2.16 9.40
CA ILE A 26 -5.44 -2.52 8.55
C ILE A 26 -5.93 -2.88 7.16
N GLY A 27 -5.08 -2.57 6.19
CA GLY A 27 -5.20 -2.97 4.81
C GLY A 27 -3.96 -3.73 4.38
N ILE A 28 -4.16 -4.90 3.76
CA ILE A 28 -3.09 -5.67 3.12
C ILE A 28 -3.55 -5.98 1.70
N PHE A 29 -2.78 -5.51 0.72
CA PHE A 29 -3.16 -5.53 -0.68
C PHE A 29 -2.09 -6.23 -1.54
N PHE A 30 -2.53 -7.22 -2.31
CA PHE A 30 -1.71 -7.99 -3.25
C PHE A 30 -2.04 -7.64 -4.71
N GLY A 31 -3.25 -7.12 -4.95
CA GLY A 31 -3.76 -6.82 -6.29
C GLY A 31 -5.28 -6.71 -6.30
N ILE A 32 -5.84 -6.21 -7.39
CA ILE A 32 -7.29 -6.15 -7.58
C ILE A 32 -7.84 -7.57 -7.56
N ASP A 33 -8.89 -7.81 -6.77
CA ASP A 33 -9.57 -9.09 -6.61
C ASP A 33 -8.70 -10.27 -6.12
N ASP A 34 -7.49 -10.00 -5.59
CA ASP A 34 -6.66 -11.05 -5.00
C ASP A 34 -7.28 -11.55 -3.69
N THR A 35 -7.50 -12.86 -3.59
CA THR A 35 -8.14 -13.50 -2.43
C THR A 35 -7.33 -13.38 -1.14
N ARG A 36 -6.06 -12.99 -1.21
CA ARG A 36 -5.19 -12.76 -0.05
C ARG A 36 -5.35 -11.37 0.55
N ASN A 37 -6.09 -10.47 -0.11
CA ASN A 37 -6.33 -9.12 0.41
C ASN A 37 -7.03 -9.18 1.79
N VAL A 38 -6.63 -8.28 2.69
CA VAL A 38 -7.18 -8.21 4.05
C VAL A 38 -7.64 -6.79 4.33
N SER A 39 -8.88 -6.65 4.78
CA SER A 39 -9.43 -5.45 5.41
C SER A 39 -9.97 -5.87 6.77
N GLN A 40 -9.35 -5.40 7.84
CA GLN A 40 -9.68 -5.86 9.19
C GLN A 40 -9.50 -4.76 10.23
N LYS A 41 -10.47 -4.64 11.15
CA LYS A 41 -10.31 -3.80 12.34
C LYS A 41 -9.29 -4.43 13.29
N ILE A 42 -8.50 -3.61 13.97
CA ILE A 42 -7.52 -4.11 14.94
C ILE A 42 -8.07 -4.09 16.36
N ASP A 43 -7.67 -5.08 17.15
CA ASP A 43 -7.90 -5.10 18.58
C ASP A 43 -6.87 -4.27 19.34
N GLY A 44 -7.19 -3.90 20.58
CA GLY A 44 -6.27 -3.19 21.47
C GLY A 44 -6.17 -1.69 21.18
N LYS A 45 -4.95 -1.14 21.24
CA LYS A 45 -4.72 0.31 21.19
C LYS A 45 -5.03 0.90 19.81
N GLN A 46 -6.02 1.78 19.75
CA GLN A 46 -6.50 2.39 18.50
C GLN A 46 -5.67 3.64 18.14
N THR A 47 -4.57 3.47 17.41
CA THR A 47 -3.76 4.58 16.87
C THR A 47 -3.19 4.24 15.50
N ASN A 48 -2.83 5.25 14.69
CA ASN A 48 -2.18 5.04 13.38
C ASN A 48 -0.94 4.13 13.51
N ASN A 49 0.02 4.47 14.38
CA ASN A 49 1.23 3.66 14.53
C ASN A 49 0.96 2.21 14.96
N THR A 50 -0.11 1.97 15.73
CA THR A 50 -0.52 0.60 16.08
C THR A 50 -1.10 -0.12 14.87
N ALA A 51 -1.94 0.55 14.06
CA ALA A 51 -2.50 -0.01 12.83
C ALA A 51 -1.39 -0.37 11.84
N GLU A 52 -0.51 0.58 11.53
CA GLU A 52 0.60 0.42 10.57
C GLU A 52 1.48 -0.78 10.90
N LEU A 53 1.88 -0.89 12.17
CA LEU A 53 2.73 -1.99 12.61
C LEU A 53 1.97 -3.32 12.63
N THR A 54 0.68 -3.30 12.97
CA THR A 54 -0.19 -4.48 12.93
C THR A 54 -0.43 -4.96 11.50
N ALA A 55 -0.50 -4.07 10.50
CA ALA A 55 -0.65 -4.43 9.10
C ALA A 55 0.55 -5.27 8.62
N ILE A 56 1.77 -4.84 8.94
CA ILE A 56 3.00 -5.60 8.61
C ILE A 56 3.07 -6.93 9.38
N ILE A 57 2.70 -6.96 10.66
CA ILE A 57 2.65 -8.21 11.44
C ILE A 57 1.64 -9.19 10.82
N ARG A 58 0.44 -8.71 10.48
CA ARG A 58 -0.61 -9.54 9.89
C ARG A 58 -0.23 -10.04 8.49
N ALA A 59 0.49 -9.23 7.71
CA ALA A 59 0.99 -9.63 6.40
C ALA A 59 1.86 -10.89 6.49
N TYR A 60 2.66 -11.05 7.54
CA TYR A 60 3.49 -12.24 7.74
C TYR A 60 2.66 -13.51 7.68
N SER A 61 1.55 -13.58 8.41
CA SER A 61 0.68 -14.77 8.42
C SER A 61 0.06 -15.09 7.06
N VAL A 62 -0.11 -14.09 6.18
CA VAL A 62 -0.66 -14.30 4.83
C VAL A 62 0.41 -14.85 3.89
N VAL A 63 1.67 -14.44 4.06
CA VAL A 63 2.79 -14.85 3.20
C VAL A 63 3.73 -15.87 3.81
N GLU A 64 3.47 -16.36 5.03
CA GLU A 64 4.38 -17.22 5.78
C GLU A 64 4.80 -18.45 4.97
N ARG A 65 3.84 -19.10 4.31
CA ARG A 65 4.12 -20.26 3.45
C ARG A 65 5.10 -19.92 2.33
N ASP A 66 4.93 -18.78 1.68
CA ASP A 66 5.78 -18.33 0.58
C ASP A 66 7.18 -17.94 1.09
N ILE A 67 7.25 -17.29 2.26
CA ILE A 67 8.51 -16.99 2.95
C ILE A 67 9.28 -18.28 3.26
N LEU A 68 8.61 -19.29 3.83
CA LEU A 68 9.23 -20.56 4.19
C LEU A 68 9.67 -21.38 2.96
N GLN A 69 9.03 -21.17 1.81
CA GLN A 69 9.45 -21.73 0.52
C GLN A 69 10.62 -20.96 -0.13
N GLY A 70 11.09 -19.88 0.49
CA GLY A 70 12.23 -19.10 0.01
C GLY A 70 11.87 -18.09 -1.09
N LYS A 71 10.58 -17.83 -1.32
CA LYS A 71 10.16 -16.83 -2.31
C LYS A 71 10.66 -15.44 -1.94
N GLN A 72 11.06 -14.66 -2.94
CA GLN A 72 11.52 -13.29 -2.76
C GLN A 72 10.31 -12.36 -2.72
N ILE A 73 10.07 -11.72 -1.57
CA ILE A 73 8.86 -10.92 -1.35
C ILE A 73 9.27 -9.50 -0.94
N ALA A 74 8.55 -8.49 -1.45
CA ALA A 74 8.71 -7.13 -0.99
C ALA A 74 7.45 -6.65 -0.26
N ILE A 75 7.59 -6.30 1.02
CA ILE A 75 6.58 -5.59 1.80
C ILE A 75 6.78 -4.09 1.57
N VAL A 76 5.74 -3.43 1.09
CA VAL A 76 5.75 -2.02 0.70
C VAL A 76 4.80 -1.26 1.62
N SER A 77 5.28 -0.16 2.19
CA SER A 77 4.49 0.71 3.07
C SER A 77 5.01 2.13 3.01
N ASP A 78 4.13 3.10 3.20
CA ASP A 78 4.51 4.51 3.40
C ASP A 78 4.85 4.84 4.87
N SER A 79 4.61 3.91 5.81
CA SER A 79 5.02 4.02 7.20
C SER A 79 6.48 3.64 7.42
N GLN A 80 7.36 4.65 7.32
CA GLN A 80 8.78 4.49 7.63
C GLN A 80 9.01 3.96 9.06
N TYR A 81 8.15 4.35 10.00
CA TYR A 81 8.19 3.86 11.38
C TYR A 81 7.96 2.36 11.46
N ALA A 82 6.94 1.82 10.79
CA ALA A 82 6.63 0.40 10.82
C ALA A 82 7.75 -0.43 10.17
N ILE A 83 8.31 0.04 9.04
CA ILE A 83 9.48 -0.56 8.39
C ILE A 83 10.69 -0.57 9.33
N TRP A 84 10.99 0.54 10.02
CA TRP A 84 12.09 0.58 10.97
C TRP A 84 11.88 -0.34 12.18
N CYS A 85 10.65 -0.50 12.65
CA CYS A 85 10.34 -1.47 13.72
C CYS A 85 10.67 -2.91 13.31
N CYS A 86 10.52 -3.26 12.02
CA CYS A 86 10.90 -4.57 11.50
C CYS A 86 12.40 -4.72 11.24
N THR A 87 13.14 -3.61 11.20
CA THR A 87 14.55 -3.56 10.78
C THR A 87 15.42 -2.89 11.84
N THR A 88 15.93 -1.69 11.56
CA THR A 88 17.00 -1.02 12.33
C THR A 88 16.56 -0.58 13.72
N TYR A 89 15.35 -0.03 13.85
CA TYR A 89 14.81 0.39 15.15
C TYR A 89 14.45 -0.82 16.00
N GLY A 90 13.85 -1.86 15.41
CA GLY A 90 13.59 -3.14 16.07
C GLY A 90 14.85 -3.76 16.66
N GLU A 91 15.91 -3.85 15.87
CA GLU A 91 17.21 -4.35 16.30
C GLU A 91 17.79 -3.54 17.46
N LYS A 92 17.78 -2.20 17.34
CA LYS A 92 18.26 -1.30 18.39
C LYS A 92 17.49 -1.51 19.69
N CYS A 93 16.16 -1.61 19.61
CA CYS A 93 15.31 -1.82 20.77
C CYS A 93 15.47 -3.21 21.38
N CYS A 94 15.68 -4.24 20.56
CA CYS A 94 15.99 -5.60 21.03
C CYS A 94 17.26 -5.60 21.92
N LYS A 95 18.29 -4.84 21.54
CA LYS A 95 19.55 -4.71 22.31
C LYS A 95 19.35 -4.07 23.69
N THR A 96 18.29 -3.29 23.88
CA THR A 96 17.96 -2.65 25.17
C THR A 96 16.76 -3.31 25.86
N ALA A 97 16.37 -4.52 25.45
CA ALA A 97 15.18 -5.21 25.93
C ALA A 97 13.90 -4.32 25.87
N TYR A 98 13.83 -3.44 24.87
CA TYR A 98 12.74 -2.49 24.62
C TYR A 98 12.50 -1.48 25.75
N LYS A 99 13.49 -1.29 26.64
CA LYS A 99 13.43 -0.37 27.78
C LYS A 99 14.06 1.00 27.44
N LYS A 100 13.55 2.03 28.11
CA LYS A 100 14.05 3.41 28.19
C LYS A 100 14.09 3.83 29.67
N LYS A 101 14.59 5.04 29.96
CA LYS A 101 14.77 5.55 31.33
C LYS A 101 13.52 5.39 32.21
N ASP A 102 12.35 5.67 31.64
CA ASP A 102 11.06 5.69 32.35
C ASP A 102 10.12 4.55 31.89
N GLY A 103 10.64 3.33 31.74
CA GLY A 103 9.84 2.14 31.41
C GLY A 103 10.09 1.61 30.00
N TYR A 104 9.05 1.14 29.32
CA TYR A 104 9.16 0.58 27.97
C TYR A 104 8.97 1.64 26.87
N ILE A 105 9.50 1.38 25.68
CA ILE A 105 9.17 2.19 24.50
C ILE A 105 7.67 2.06 24.19
N LEU A 106 7.14 3.04 23.44
CA LEU A 106 5.76 2.96 22.96
C LEU A 106 5.61 1.75 22.04
N ASN A 107 4.47 1.05 22.17
CA ASN A 107 4.13 -0.12 21.37
C ASN A 107 5.18 -1.25 21.46
N HIS A 108 5.98 -1.35 22.54
CA HIS A 108 7.11 -2.28 22.65
C HIS A 108 6.76 -3.73 22.29
N GLU A 109 5.61 -4.27 22.70
CA GLU A 109 5.18 -5.63 22.34
C GLU A 109 4.99 -5.81 20.84
N LEU A 110 4.41 -4.82 20.15
CA LEU A 110 4.26 -4.84 18.70
C LEU A 110 5.61 -4.69 18.00
N VAL A 111 6.47 -3.79 18.48
CA VAL A 111 7.82 -3.60 17.91
C VAL A 111 8.64 -4.88 18.04
N LYS A 112 8.54 -5.55 19.20
CA LYS A 112 9.18 -6.83 19.46
C LYS A 112 8.66 -7.90 18.51
N THR A 113 7.35 -8.06 18.43
CA THR A 113 6.70 -9.05 17.55
C THR A 113 7.10 -8.84 16.09
N ALA A 114 6.99 -7.62 15.58
CA ALA A 114 7.35 -7.30 14.20
C ALA A 114 8.83 -7.60 13.91
N TYR A 115 9.73 -7.18 14.79
CA TYR A 115 11.15 -7.45 14.61
C TYR A 115 11.45 -8.95 14.63
N GLU A 116 10.90 -9.69 15.60
CA GLU A 116 11.14 -11.14 15.74
C GLU A 116 10.61 -11.96 14.56
N LEU A 117 9.49 -11.56 13.95
CA LEU A 117 8.93 -12.23 12.78
C LEU A 117 9.84 -12.14 11.55
N TYR A 118 10.49 -11.00 11.33
CA TYR A 118 11.21 -10.71 10.09
C TYR A 118 12.73 -10.73 10.18
N ARG A 119 13.33 -10.61 11.38
CA ARG A 119 14.80 -10.51 11.57
C ARG A 119 15.64 -11.58 10.87
N ASP A 120 15.10 -12.79 10.77
CA ASP A 120 15.81 -13.95 10.22
C ASP A 120 15.23 -14.38 8.85
N LYS A 121 14.57 -13.45 8.12
CA LYS A 121 13.93 -13.69 6.82
C LYS A 121 14.66 -12.94 5.69
N PRO A 122 15.80 -13.46 5.19
CA PRO A 122 16.62 -12.76 4.18
C PRO A 122 15.92 -12.64 2.82
N ASN A 123 14.83 -13.37 2.59
CA ASN A 123 14.01 -13.34 1.39
C ASN A 123 12.83 -12.35 1.46
N VAL A 124 12.74 -11.56 2.54
CA VAL A 124 11.76 -10.47 2.68
C VAL A 124 12.46 -9.13 2.61
N GLN A 125 12.02 -8.27 1.70
CA GLN A 125 12.50 -6.92 1.50
C GLN A 125 11.45 -5.92 2.01
N PHE A 126 11.90 -4.82 2.62
CA PHE A 126 11.04 -3.70 2.98
C PHE A 126 11.31 -2.52 2.08
N ILE A 127 10.25 -1.97 1.47
CA ILE A 127 10.34 -0.82 0.57
C ILE A 127 9.47 0.30 1.13
N HIS A 128 10.11 1.41 1.45
CA HIS A 128 9.41 2.64 1.82
C HIS A 128 9.00 3.41 0.57
N ILE A 129 7.76 3.89 0.54
CA ILE A 129 7.23 4.74 -0.53
C ILE A 129 6.62 6.01 0.04
N LYS A 130 6.39 7.00 -0.84
CA LYS A 130 5.66 8.20 -0.43
C LYS A 130 4.16 7.93 -0.49
N ALA A 131 3.45 8.33 0.57
CA ALA A 131 2.00 8.32 0.61
C ALA A 131 1.38 9.26 -0.43
N HIS A 132 0.14 8.95 -0.84
CA HIS A 132 -0.77 9.85 -1.56
C HIS A 132 -0.17 10.61 -2.76
N THR A 133 0.65 9.94 -3.57
CA THR A 133 1.25 10.62 -4.73
C THR A 133 0.27 10.83 -5.89
N GLY A 134 -0.86 10.12 -5.90
CA GLY A 134 -1.88 10.20 -6.94
C GLY A 134 -1.41 9.73 -8.32
N LYS A 135 -0.33 8.95 -8.36
CA LYS A 135 0.26 8.44 -9.59
C LYS A 135 -0.30 7.08 -9.97
N ASP A 136 -0.11 6.72 -11.23
CA ASP A 136 -0.58 5.45 -11.80
C ASP A 136 0.50 4.34 -11.77
N ASP A 137 1.65 4.58 -11.12
CA ASP A 137 2.68 3.55 -10.99
C ASP A 137 2.24 2.44 -10.02
N ILE A 138 2.89 1.27 -10.12
CA ILE A 138 2.50 0.08 -9.37
C ILE A 138 2.49 0.32 -7.85
N HIS A 139 3.38 1.16 -7.34
CA HIS A 139 3.48 1.39 -5.90
C HIS A 139 2.42 2.35 -5.41
N SER A 140 2.11 3.37 -6.20
CA SER A 140 1.00 4.27 -5.90
C SER A 140 -0.34 3.52 -5.94
N VAL A 141 -0.57 2.69 -6.96
CA VAL A 141 -1.79 1.87 -7.05
C VAL A 141 -1.88 0.87 -5.90
N GLY A 142 -0.77 0.23 -5.53
CA GLY A 142 -0.72 -0.73 -4.44
C GLY A 142 -0.96 -0.08 -3.06
N ASN A 143 -0.34 1.08 -2.79
CA ASN A 143 -0.56 1.84 -1.56
C ASN A 143 -2.01 2.29 -1.44
N ASP A 144 -2.59 2.83 -2.51
CA ASP A 144 -4.00 3.22 -2.54
C ASP A 144 -4.92 2.02 -2.23
N GLY A 145 -4.57 0.83 -2.72
CA GLY A 145 -5.30 -0.40 -2.44
C GLY A 145 -5.25 -0.77 -0.95
N ALA A 146 -4.08 -0.67 -0.34
CA ALA A 146 -3.91 -0.90 1.09
C ALA A 146 -4.65 0.16 1.94
N ASP A 147 -4.49 1.45 1.63
CA ASP A 147 -5.20 2.56 2.30
C ASP A 147 -6.72 2.37 2.23
N LYS A 148 -7.24 2.01 1.06
CA LYS A 148 -8.67 1.73 0.90
C LYS A 148 -9.12 0.58 1.80
N LEU A 149 -8.38 -0.52 1.85
CA LEU A 149 -8.72 -1.66 2.73
C LEU A 149 -8.66 -1.27 4.21
N ALA A 150 -7.68 -0.45 4.63
CA ALA A 150 -7.55 0.02 6.00
C ALA A 150 -8.72 0.94 6.41
N ASN A 151 -9.12 1.87 5.54
CA ASN A 151 -10.25 2.77 5.77
C ASN A 151 -11.60 2.02 5.77
N LEU A 152 -11.79 1.06 4.85
CA LEU A 152 -12.99 0.20 4.82
C LEU A 152 -13.17 -0.57 6.13
N ALA A 153 -12.07 -1.05 6.73
CA ALA A 153 -12.10 -1.81 7.97
C ALA A 153 -12.67 -1.03 9.17
N ILE A 154 -12.61 0.30 9.12
CA ILE A 154 -13.11 1.20 10.18
C ILE A 154 -14.37 1.96 9.77
N GLY A 155 -15.02 1.53 8.67
CA GLY A 155 -16.28 2.12 8.22
C GLY A 155 -16.14 3.46 7.51
N LEU A 156 -14.92 3.88 7.18
CA LEU A 156 -14.68 5.02 6.31
C LEU A 156 -14.85 4.55 4.85
N GLN A 157 -16.10 4.38 4.43
CA GLN A 157 -16.46 4.06 3.04
C GLN A 157 -16.13 5.23 2.10
N ASP A 158 -16.16 6.45 2.63
CA ASP A 158 -15.73 7.68 1.95
C ASP A 158 -14.33 8.08 2.44
N SER A 159 -13.34 7.23 2.18
CA SER A 159 -12.01 7.81 1.93
C SER A 159 -12.21 8.79 0.76
N PRO A 160 -11.65 10.02 0.75
CA PRO A 160 -11.68 10.88 -0.44
C PRO A 160 -11.04 10.22 -1.69
N TYR A 161 -10.53 9.00 -1.56
CA TYR A 161 -10.00 8.12 -2.60
C TYR A 161 -10.90 6.91 -2.94
N ALA A 162 -12.11 6.83 -2.36
CA ALA A 162 -13.09 5.77 -2.61
C ALA A 162 -13.93 5.99 -3.88
N THR A 163 -13.58 6.98 -4.72
CA THR A 163 -14.12 6.98 -6.08
C THR A 163 -13.72 5.68 -6.75
N VAL A 164 -14.70 5.00 -7.35
CA VAL A 164 -14.46 3.95 -8.33
C VAL A 164 -13.34 4.46 -9.23
N LYS A 165 -12.14 3.84 -9.16
CA LYS A 165 -11.03 4.29 -10.01
C LYS A 165 -11.57 4.27 -11.43
N PRO A 166 -11.60 5.42 -12.10
CA PRO A 166 -12.26 5.53 -13.39
C PRO A 166 -11.64 4.50 -14.33
N SER A 167 -12.48 3.78 -15.07
CA SER A 167 -12.02 2.66 -15.88
C SER A 167 -11.14 3.17 -17.04
N LYS A 168 -10.08 2.42 -17.38
CA LYS A 168 -9.18 2.80 -18.47
C LYS A 168 -9.86 2.54 -19.82
N ILE A 169 -9.93 3.57 -20.65
CA ILE A 169 -10.33 3.47 -22.05
C ILE A 169 -9.06 3.57 -22.90
N TRP A 170 -8.76 2.51 -23.63
CA TRP A 170 -7.57 2.44 -24.48
C TRP A 170 -7.79 3.20 -25.79
N LEU A 171 -6.77 3.97 -26.19
CA LEU A 171 -6.76 4.80 -27.39
C LEU A 171 -5.67 4.33 -28.38
N ASN A 172 -5.97 4.44 -29.66
CA ASN A 172 -5.04 4.28 -30.78
C ASN A 172 -4.57 5.66 -31.26
N VAL A 173 -3.62 6.26 -30.55
CA VAL A 173 -3.11 7.60 -30.87
C VAL A 173 -1.89 7.50 -31.80
N PRO A 174 -1.95 8.03 -33.04
CA PRO A 174 -0.78 8.11 -33.91
C PRO A 174 0.33 8.97 -33.29
N PHE A 175 1.59 8.61 -33.52
CA PHE A 175 2.74 9.33 -32.93
C PHE A 175 2.72 10.84 -33.20
N ALA A 176 2.27 11.25 -34.40
CA ALA A 176 2.17 12.66 -34.79
C ALA A 176 1.15 13.46 -33.94
N LYS A 177 0.15 12.79 -33.35
CA LYS A 177 -0.93 13.41 -32.56
C LYS A 177 -0.76 13.22 -31.05
N LYS A 178 0.38 12.70 -30.60
CA LYS A 178 0.65 12.40 -29.19
C LYS A 178 0.52 13.63 -28.28
N ASP A 179 0.97 14.80 -28.74
CA ASP A 179 0.99 16.01 -27.93
C ASP A 179 -0.41 16.62 -27.81
N GLU A 180 -1.25 16.46 -28.83
CA GLU A 180 -2.68 16.79 -28.78
C GLU A 180 -3.42 15.87 -27.80
N ALA A 181 -3.21 14.56 -27.90
CA ALA A 181 -3.83 13.60 -26.99
C ALA A 181 -3.42 13.84 -25.53
N LYS A 182 -2.13 14.15 -25.28
CA LYS A 182 -1.64 14.56 -23.94
C LYS A 182 -2.33 15.80 -23.41
N LYS A 183 -2.50 16.85 -24.25
CA LYS A 183 -3.19 18.08 -23.85
C LYS A 183 -4.63 17.83 -23.42
N LEU A 184 -5.29 16.86 -24.03
CA LEU A 184 -6.65 16.45 -23.69
C LEU A 184 -6.72 15.46 -22.50
N GLY A 185 -5.57 15.06 -21.94
CA GLY A 185 -5.48 14.23 -20.75
C GLY A 185 -5.24 12.74 -21.00
N ALA A 186 -4.86 12.34 -22.22
CA ALA A 186 -4.40 10.97 -22.49
C ALA A 186 -3.03 10.69 -21.88
N ARG A 187 -2.84 9.48 -21.35
CA ARG A 187 -1.62 8.99 -20.71
C ARG A 187 -1.05 7.81 -21.48
N TRP A 188 0.26 7.61 -21.40
CA TRP A 188 0.96 6.49 -22.05
C TRP A 188 1.26 5.40 -21.03
N ASP A 189 0.80 4.18 -21.30
CA ASP A 189 1.15 2.98 -20.54
C ASP A 189 2.39 2.34 -21.18
N ALA A 190 3.54 2.45 -20.52
CA ALA A 190 4.81 1.94 -21.05
C ALA A 190 4.87 0.40 -21.12
N VAL A 191 4.10 -0.30 -20.30
CA VAL A 191 4.04 -1.77 -20.26
C VAL A 191 3.20 -2.28 -21.41
N LYS A 192 1.99 -1.75 -21.58
CA LYS A 192 1.08 -2.13 -22.68
C LYS A 192 1.40 -1.46 -24.01
N LYS A 193 2.30 -0.47 -24.00
CA LYS A 193 2.64 0.37 -25.15
C LYS A 193 1.40 0.95 -25.84
N LYS A 194 0.46 1.44 -25.03
CA LYS A 194 -0.80 2.01 -25.51
C LYS A 194 -1.15 3.30 -24.77
N TRP A 195 -1.89 4.15 -25.45
CA TRP A 195 -2.49 5.33 -24.85
C TRP A 195 -3.78 4.95 -24.12
N TYR A 196 -4.09 5.64 -23.04
CA TYR A 196 -5.35 5.49 -22.34
C TYR A 196 -5.82 6.82 -21.79
N ILE A 197 -7.12 6.88 -21.53
CA ILE A 197 -7.76 7.89 -20.67
C ILE A 197 -8.53 7.17 -19.59
N TYR A 198 -8.92 7.92 -18.57
CA TYR A 198 -9.88 7.48 -17.58
C TYR A 198 -11.30 7.83 -18.04
N ASP A 199 -12.28 7.02 -17.65
CA ASP A 199 -13.67 7.15 -18.10
C ASP A 199 -14.40 8.41 -17.59
N ASP A 200 -13.79 9.13 -16.66
CA ASP A 200 -14.20 10.40 -16.07
C ASP A 200 -13.49 11.61 -16.72
N ASN A 201 -12.61 11.39 -17.71
CA ASN A 201 -11.93 12.48 -18.40
C ASN A 201 -12.94 13.42 -19.08
N SER A 202 -12.83 14.73 -18.83
CA SER A 202 -13.75 15.75 -19.36
C SER A 202 -13.79 15.81 -20.89
N ASN A 203 -12.72 15.39 -21.57
CA ASN A 203 -12.60 15.31 -23.02
C ASN A 203 -12.80 13.89 -23.56
N LYS A 204 -13.38 12.98 -22.77
CA LYS A 204 -13.55 11.57 -23.12
C LYS A 204 -14.19 11.35 -24.49
N THR A 205 -15.32 12.02 -24.77
CA THR A 205 -16.05 11.87 -26.04
C THR A 205 -15.17 12.27 -27.23
N GLU A 206 -14.51 13.43 -27.14
CA GLU A 206 -13.60 13.93 -28.18
C GLU A 206 -12.41 12.99 -28.41
N LEU A 207 -11.83 12.46 -27.34
CA LEU A 207 -10.71 11.52 -27.42
C LEU A 207 -11.12 10.18 -28.03
N ILE A 208 -12.29 9.66 -27.67
CA ILE A 208 -12.81 8.41 -28.24
C ILE A 208 -13.12 8.57 -29.73
N GLU A 209 -13.80 9.64 -30.12
CA GLU A 209 -14.12 9.91 -31.53
C GLU A 209 -12.87 10.05 -32.39
N ARG A 210 -11.82 10.68 -31.85
CA ARG A 210 -10.58 10.95 -32.60
C ARG A 210 -9.60 9.79 -32.62
N PHE A 211 -9.58 8.97 -31.57
CA PHE A 211 -8.50 8.02 -31.33
C PHE A 211 -8.94 6.60 -30.94
N SER A 212 -10.24 6.32 -30.77
CA SER A 212 -10.73 4.95 -30.50
C SER A 212 -11.29 4.24 -31.74
N ILE A 213 -11.40 4.93 -32.88
CA ILE A 213 -11.91 4.34 -34.12
C ILE A 213 -10.75 3.77 -34.94
N SER A 214 -10.78 2.43 -35.08
CA SER A 214 -9.88 1.49 -35.79
C SER A 214 -8.45 1.34 -35.26
#